data_AF-A0AAW9KXN2-F1
#
_entry.id   AF-A0AAW9KXN2-F1
#
_cell.length_a   1.000
_cell.length_b   1.000
_cell.length_c   1.000
_cell.angle_alpha   90.00
_cell.angle_beta   90.00
_cell.angle_gamma   90.00
#
_symmetry.space_group_name_H-M   'P 1'
#
loop_
_entity.id
_entity.type
_entity.pdbx_description
1 polymer ?
#
loop_
_entity_poly.entity_id
_entity_poly.type
_entity_poly.pdbx_seq_one_letter_code
_entity_poly.pdbx_strand_id
1 'polypeptide(L)'
;MTKMQITRRRALGALATIGAGSAAAGAGTFALFSDEETSNGNSLTAGTLDLQTGDESEISFKTDDVKPTQSGSSSVDLQKAGSIAGDLTIKVTSVSSKENPEGTTPGDGELDEQIKLNIWLGDSSGTDTSFDSGSDTVLDSDGSEGTSENFELAMNYDSTEWEKSLPDSPDR
;
A
#
# COMPACT_ATOMS: atom_id res chain seq x y z
N MET A 1 -13.82 -69.03 -42.99
CA MET A 1 -13.67 -67.56 -43.04
C MET A 1 -14.95 -66.98 -43.64
N THR A 2 -15.86 -66.47 -42.80
CA THR A 2 -17.17 -65.98 -43.26
C THR A 2 -17.03 -64.57 -43.82
N LYS A 3 -17.16 -64.42 -45.14
CA LYS A 3 -17.02 -63.13 -45.84
C LYS A 3 -18.31 -62.32 -45.61
N MET A 4 -18.29 -61.36 -44.69
CA MET A 4 -19.41 -60.43 -44.52
C MET A 4 -19.60 -59.62 -45.82
N GLN A 5 -20.71 -59.86 -46.52
CA GLN A 5 -21.10 -59.04 -47.67
C GLN A 5 -21.92 -57.84 -47.20
N ILE A 6 -21.31 -56.66 -47.21
CA ILE A 6 -22.01 -55.42 -46.90
C ILE A 6 -22.75 -54.94 -48.16
N THR A 7 -24.07 -54.99 -48.13
CA THR A 7 -24.91 -54.44 -49.21
C THR A 7 -24.79 -52.91 -49.24
N ARG A 8 -24.81 -52.30 -50.43
CA ARG A 8 -24.68 -50.82 -50.61
C ARG A 8 -25.62 -50.01 -49.70
N ARG A 9 -26.86 -50.47 -49.49
CA ARG A 9 -27.82 -49.85 -48.55
C ARG A 9 -27.39 -49.86 -47.08
N ARG A 10 -26.70 -50.92 -46.64
CA ARG A 10 -26.17 -51.05 -45.27
C ARG A 10 -24.91 -50.21 -45.09
N ALA A 11 -24.06 -50.14 -46.12
CA ALA A 11 -22.92 -49.23 -46.14
C ALA A 11 -23.37 -47.75 -46.11
N LEU A 12 -24.40 -47.40 -46.89
CA LEU A 12 -24.94 -46.04 -46.94
C LEU A 12 -25.60 -45.65 -45.61
N GLY A 13 -26.36 -46.55 -44.98
CA GLY A 13 -26.93 -46.33 -43.66
C GLY A 13 -25.85 -46.10 -42.58
N ALA A 14 -24.77 -46.90 -42.59
CA ALA A 14 -23.66 -46.73 -41.66
C ALA A 14 -22.94 -45.38 -41.86
N LEU A 15 -22.69 -44.98 -43.10
CA LEU A 15 -22.07 -43.67 -43.41
C LEU A 15 -22.97 -42.50 -43.01
N ALA A 16 -24.29 -42.61 -43.21
CA ALA A 16 -25.24 -41.58 -42.78
C ALA A 16 -25.24 -41.42 -41.25
N THR A 17 -25.20 -42.52 -40.49
CA THR A 17 -25.15 -42.47 -39.02
C THR A 17 -23.84 -41.89 -38.49
N ILE A 18 -22.70 -42.21 -39.12
CA ILE A 18 -21.40 -41.66 -38.75
C ILE A 18 -21.35 -40.17 -39.10
N GLY A 19 -21.80 -39.79 -40.31
CA GLY A 19 -21.85 -38.40 -40.74
C GLY A 19 -22.75 -37.54 -39.85
N ALA A 20 -23.92 -38.04 -39.46
CA ALA A 20 -24.82 -37.36 -38.55
C ALA A 20 -24.22 -37.21 -37.13
N GLY A 21 -23.58 -38.26 -36.61
CA GLY A 21 -22.89 -38.20 -35.31
C GLY A 21 -21.71 -37.24 -35.31
N SER A 22 -20.88 -37.25 -36.36
CA SER A 22 -19.75 -36.33 -36.51
C SER A 22 -20.18 -34.89 -36.72
N ALA A 23 -21.27 -34.65 -37.46
CA ALA A 23 -21.84 -33.31 -37.62
C ALA A 23 -22.44 -32.78 -36.32
N ALA A 24 -23.13 -33.61 -35.53
CA ALA A 24 -23.70 -33.21 -34.24
C ALA A 24 -22.60 -32.92 -33.20
N ALA A 25 -21.57 -33.76 -33.13
CA ALA A 25 -20.42 -33.52 -32.25
C ALA A 25 -19.64 -32.27 -32.69
N GLY A 26 -19.34 -32.13 -33.98
CA GLY A 26 -18.61 -30.97 -34.52
C GLY A 26 -19.38 -29.65 -34.41
N ALA A 27 -20.70 -29.66 -34.67
CA ALA A 27 -21.54 -28.48 -34.53
C ALA A 27 -21.78 -28.10 -33.06
N GLY A 28 -21.93 -29.08 -32.16
CA GLY A 28 -22.06 -28.82 -30.72
C GLY A 28 -20.79 -28.25 -30.12
N THR A 29 -19.63 -28.78 -30.51
CA THR A 29 -18.33 -28.25 -30.09
C THR A 29 -18.04 -26.89 -30.72
N PHE A 30 -18.39 -26.68 -32.00
CA PHE A 30 -18.28 -25.35 -32.62
C PHE A 30 -19.19 -24.32 -31.94
N ALA A 31 -20.44 -24.66 -31.59
CA ALA A 31 -21.31 -23.76 -30.83
C ALA A 31 -20.76 -23.45 -29.43
N LEU A 32 -20.13 -24.42 -28.75
CA LEU A 32 -19.50 -24.22 -27.44
C LEU A 32 -18.23 -23.36 -27.51
N PHE A 33 -17.48 -23.39 -28.62
CA PHE A 33 -16.23 -22.62 -28.80
C PHE A 33 -16.36 -21.38 -29.69
N SER A 34 -17.50 -21.21 -30.37
CA SER A 34 -17.85 -20.01 -31.15
C SER A 34 -18.59 -18.99 -30.30
N ASP A 35 -18.86 -19.28 -29.04
CA ASP A 35 -19.33 -18.25 -28.12
C ASP A 35 -18.19 -17.24 -27.97
N GLU A 36 -18.38 -16.10 -28.63
CA GLU A 36 -17.50 -14.96 -28.55
C GLU A 36 -17.85 -14.25 -27.25
N GLU A 37 -17.33 -14.79 -26.14
CA GLU A 37 -17.40 -14.18 -24.82
C GLU A 37 -16.63 -12.85 -24.86
N THR A 38 -17.29 -11.85 -25.41
CA THR A 38 -16.88 -10.46 -25.30
C THR A 38 -17.12 -10.10 -23.85
N SER A 39 -16.07 -10.19 -23.03
CA SER A 39 -16.10 -9.65 -21.67
C SER A 39 -16.14 -8.13 -21.77
N ASN A 40 -17.33 -7.59 -22.05
CA ASN A 40 -17.63 -6.18 -21.98
C ASN A 40 -17.51 -5.78 -20.50
N GLY A 41 -16.32 -5.35 -20.10
CA GLY A 41 -15.99 -5.09 -18.70
C GLY A 41 -14.68 -5.69 -18.21
N ASN A 42 -13.93 -6.44 -19.03
CA ASN A 42 -12.54 -6.76 -18.69
C ASN A 42 -11.64 -5.52 -18.90
N SER A 43 -11.92 -4.47 -18.14
CA SER A 43 -10.95 -3.41 -17.91
C SER A 43 -9.85 -4.01 -17.05
N LEU A 44 -8.71 -4.31 -17.66
CA LEU A 44 -7.46 -4.41 -16.92
C LEU A 44 -7.10 -2.98 -16.47
N THR A 45 -7.84 -2.45 -15.50
CA THR A 45 -7.46 -1.23 -14.81
C THR A 45 -6.26 -1.62 -13.97
N ALA A 46 -5.06 -1.38 -14.49
CA ALA A 46 -3.87 -1.39 -13.65
C ALA A 46 -4.12 -0.33 -12.56
N GLY A 47 -4.28 -0.77 -11.32
CA GLY A 47 -4.44 0.16 -10.24
C GLY A 47 -3.11 0.89 -9.98
N THR A 48 -3.19 2.12 -9.48
CA THR A 48 -2.03 2.98 -9.27
C THR A 48 -1.60 2.93 -7.81
N LEU A 49 -0.30 2.75 -7.52
CA LEU A 49 0.25 3.01 -6.20
C LEU A 49 0.66 4.48 -6.17
N ASP A 50 -0.08 5.31 -5.45
CA ASP A 50 0.20 6.74 -5.30
C ASP A 50 -0.14 7.18 -3.87
N LEU A 51 0.91 7.53 -3.11
CA LEU A 51 0.87 8.08 -1.77
C LEU A 51 1.38 9.50 -1.86
N GLN A 52 0.48 10.47 -1.70
CA GLN A 52 0.77 11.89 -1.76
C GLN A 52 0.84 12.45 -0.35
N THR A 53 1.94 13.12 -0.02
CA THR A 53 2.12 13.90 1.20
C THR A 53 1.80 15.37 0.91
N GLY A 54 0.68 15.66 0.23
CA GLY A 54 0.41 17.01 -0.27
C GLY A 54 1.56 17.59 -1.11
N ASP A 55 1.96 18.84 -0.86
CA ASP A 55 3.06 19.52 -1.57
C ASP A 55 4.48 19.19 -1.01
N GLU A 56 4.60 18.52 0.14
CA GLU A 56 5.87 18.36 0.85
C GLU A 56 6.19 16.88 1.11
N SER A 57 7.23 16.35 0.47
CA SER A 57 7.73 14.97 0.68
C SER A 57 8.69 14.83 1.86
N GLU A 58 8.95 15.92 2.58
CA GLU A 58 9.84 15.98 3.74
C GLU A 58 9.20 16.86 4.81
N ILE A 59 8.99 16.31 6.00
CA ILE A 59 8.53 17.09 7.16
C ILE A 59 9.77 17.56 7.90
N SER A 60 10.01 18.88 7.93
CA SER A 60 11.04 19.46 8.79
C SER A 60 10.39 20.24 9.92
N PHE A 61 10.56 19.78 11.17
CA PHE A 61 10.19 20.55 12.35
C PHE A 61 11.36 21.45 12.74
N LYS A 62 11.19 22.76 12.56
CA LYS A 62 12.16 23.78 12.98
C LYS A 62 11.53 24.64 14.07
N THR A 63 12.16 24.69 15.23
CA THR A 63 11.77 25.57 16.32
C THR A 63 12.98 26.38 16.74
N ASP A 64 12.82 27.71 16.74
CA ASP A 64 13.82 28.64 17.25
C ASP A 64 13.56 28.92 18.74
N ASP A 65 14.61 29.21 19.51
CA ASP A 65 14.52 29.66 20.93
C ASP A 65 13.73 28.69 21.85
N VAL A 66 13.95 27.38 21.69
CA VAL A 66 13.37 26.36 22.58
C VAL A 66 13.88 26.57 24.00
N LYS A 67 12.97 26.89 24.91
CA LYS A 67 13.27 27.06 26.34
C LYS A 67 12.97 25.79 27.13
N PRO A 68 13.60 25.61 28.32
CA PRO A 68 13.21 24.54 29.22
C PRO A 68 11.70 24.54 29.45
N THR A 69 11.09 23.35 29.43
CA THR A 69 9.64 23.10 29.56
C THR A 69 8.75 23.55 28.39
N GLN A 70 9.32 24.01 27.27
CA GLN A 70 8.55 24.27 26.06
C GLN A 70 8.22 22.95 25.33
N SER A 71 7.01 22.88 24.77
CA SER A 71 6.58 21.79 23.88
C SER A 71 5.98 22.37 22.60
N GLY A 72 5.86 21.53 21.57
CA GLY A 72 5.24 21.85 20.29
C GLY A 72 4.90 20.57 19.54
N SER A 73 4.06 20.70 18.51
CA SER A 73 3.63 19.60 17.66
C SER A 73 3.47 20.07 16.21
N SER A 74 3.54 19.13 15.28
CA SER A 74 3.28 19.34 13.86
C SER A 74 2.79 18.02 13.25
N SER A 75 2.02 18.09 12.18
CA SER A 75 1.49 16.92 11.48
C SER A 75 1.51 17.11 9.96
N VAL A 76 1.51 15.99 9.24
CA VAL A 76 1.32 15.96 7.77
C VAL A 76 0.15 15.03 7.45
N ASP A 77 -0.67 15.42 6.48
CA ASP A 77 -1.71 14.56 5.95
C ASP A 77 -1.12 13.61 4.90
N LEU A 78 -1.25 12.30 5.12
CA LEU A 78 -0.94 11.28 4.14
C LEU A 78 -2.18 10.97 3.30
N GLN A 79 -2.15 11.27 2.00
CA GLN A 79 -3.26 11.03 1.08
C GLN A 79 -2.95 9.85 0.17
N LYS A 80 -3.75 8.78 0.26
CA LYS A 80 -3.74 7.73 -0.75
C LYS A 80 -4.47 8.23 -1.99
N ALA A 81 -3.72 8.60 -3.03
CA ALA A 81 -4.24 8.99 -4.34
C ALA A 81 -4.33 7.80 -5.32
N GLY A 82 -3.70 6.69 -4.96
CA GLY A 82 -3.71 5.43 -5.70
C GLY A 82 -4.91 4.53 -5.39
N SER A 83 -5.07 3.50 -6.21
CA SER A 83 -6.15 2.51 -6.15
C SER A 83 -5.69 1.08 -5.82
N ILE A 84 -4.45 0.89 -5.35
CA ILE A 84 -3.94 -0.40 -4.86
C ILE A 84 -3.30 -0.26 -3.48
N ALA A 85 -3.26 -1.37 -2.76
CA ALA A 85 -2.47 -1.51 -1.55
C ALA A 85 -0.97 -1.24 -1.82
N GLY A 86 -0.27 -0.75 -0.80
CA GLY A 86 1.17 -0.53 -0.83
C GLY A 86 1.72 -0.28 0.55
N ASP A 87 3.05 -0.27 0.65
CA ASP A 87 3.74 -0.15 1.92
C ASP A 87 4.17 1.30 2.14
N LEU A 88 3.82 1.83 3.31
CA LEU A 88 4.25 3.13 3.79
C LEU A 88 5.55 2.93 4.57
N THR A 89 6.64 3.49 4.07
CA THR A 89 7.91 3.57 4.80
C THR A 89 8.06 4.97 5.38
N ILE A 90 8.31 5.04 6.69
CA ILE A 90 8.62 6.28 7.39
C ILE A 90 10.04 6.16 7.91
N LYS A 91 10.86 7.18 7.65
CA LYS A 91 12.25 7.21 8.08
C LYS A 91 12.60 8.58 8.64
N VAL A 92 13.16 8.58 9.84
CA VAL A 92 13.84 9.78 10.36
C VAL A 92 15.23 9.82 9.74
N THR A 93 15.52 10.83 8.92
CA THR A 93 16.78 10.90 8.16
C THR A 93 17.95 11.39 9.00
N SER A 94 17.69 12.35 9.90
CA SER A 94 18.66 12.84 10.87
C SER A 94 17.94 13.64 11.95
N VAL A 95 18.41 13.53 13.19
CA VAL A 95 18.12 14.49 14.25
C VAL A 95 19.40 15.28 14.51
N SER A 96 19.30 16.62 14.54
CA SER A 96 20.46 17.47 14.82
C SER A 96 20.05 18.77 15.47
N SER A 97 20.94 19.34 16.27
CA SER A 97 20.78 20.68 16.80
C SER A 97 21.99 21.58 16.49
N LYS A 98 21.80 22.88 16.65
CA LYS A 98 22.85 23.89 16.43
C LYS A 98 22.93 24.79 17.63
N GLU A 99 24.15 25.12 18.04
CA GLU A 99 24.37 26.11 19.08
C GLU A 99 23.81 27.48 18.63
N ASN A 100 23.18 28.20 19.56
CA ASN A 100 22.70 29.55 19.29
C ASN A 100 23.92 30.48 19.08
N PRO A 101 23.89 31.46 18.15
CA PRO A 101 24.96 32.45 17.97
C PRO A 101 25.45 33.20 19.22
N GLU A 102 24.72 33.17 20.34
CA GLU A 102 25.16 33.74 21.62
C GLU A 102 26.12 32.83 22.42
N GLY A 103 26.30 31.57 22.01
CA GLY A 103 27.24 30.62 22.62
C GLY A 103 28.70 31.00 22.38
N THR A 104 29.54 30.83 23.40
CA THR A 104 30.98 31.14 23.31
C THR A 104 31.80 30.05 22.60
N THR A 105 31.16 28.95 22.21
CA THR A 105 31.83 27.78 21.63
C THR A 105 31.11 27.41 20.33
N PRO A 106 31.78 27.47 19.17
CA PRO A 106 31.23 26.92 17.94
C PRO A 106 31.07 25.39 18.07
N GLY A 107 29.89 24.87 17.76
CA GLY A 107 29.58 23.45 17.81
C GLY A 107 28.21 23.12 17.20
N ASP A 108 28.00 21.84 16.91
CA ASP A 108 26.68 21.22 16.97
C ASP A 108 26.14 21.44 18.39
N GLY A 109 24.92 21.96 18.50
CA GLY A 109 24.35 22.18 19.83
C GLY A 109 24.11 20.84 20.52
N GLU A 110 23.78 20.86 21.82
CA GLU A 110 23.43 19.64 22.57
C GLU A 110 21.91 19.54 22.81
N LEU A 111 21.12 20.33 22.10
CA LEU A 111 19.68 20.46 22.38
C LEU A 111 18.90 19.20 21.99
N ASP A 112 19.34 18.51 20.95
CA ASP A 112 18.82 17.20 20.51
C ASP A 112 19.05 16.07 21.53
N GLU A 113 20.02 16.22 22.44
CA GLU A 113 20.19 15.30 23.59
C GLU A 113 19.17 15.55 24.71
N GLN A 114 18.46 16.69 24.68
CA GLN A 114 17.57 17.15 25.75
C GLN A 114 16.10 17.21 25.31
N ILE A 115 15.83 17.29 24.01
CA ILE A 115 14.47 17.26 23.46
C ILE A 115 13.94 15.84 23.48
N LYS A 116 12.68 15.70 23.87
CA LYS A 116 11.94 14.46 23.70
C LYS A 116 11.00 14.56 22.51
N LEU A 117 10.89 13.46 21.77
CA LEU A 117 10.03 13.29 20.62
C LEU A 117 9.06 12.14 20.87
N ASN A 118 7.83 12.33 20.40
CA ASN A 118 6.84 11.28 20.20
C ASN A 118 6.35 11.42 18.76
N ILE A 119 6.30 10.31 18.03
CA ILE A 119 5.83 10.24 16.65
C ILE A 119 4.68 9.24 16.62
N TRP A 120 3.58 9.60 15.95
CA TRP A 120 2.45 8.68 15.79
C TRP A 120 1.77 8.87 14.43
N LEU A 121 1.06 7.82 14.01
CA LEU A 121 0.14 7.82 12.89
C LEU A 121 -1.29 7.83 13.42
N GLY A 122 -2.04 8.88 13.10
CA GLY A 122 -3.47 8.98 13.39
C GLY A 122 -4.34 8.48 12.23
N ASP A 123 -5.60 8.16 12.53
CA ASP A 123 -6.63 7.79 11.53
C ASP A 123 -7.51 8.97 11.08
N SER A 124 -7.34 10.12 11.74
CA SER A 124 -8.18 11.29 11.57
C SER A 124 -7.69 12.15 10.40
N SER A 125 -8.61 12.51 9.51
CA SER A 125 -8.32 13.48 8.44
C SER A 125 -8.24 14.90 9.02
N GLY A 126 -7.09 15.59 8.90
CA GLY A 126 -6.92 17.00 9.26
C GLY A 126 -5.76 17.27 10.23
N THR A 127 -5.67 18.52 10.72
CA THR A 127 -4.56 19.00 11.58
C THR A 127 -4.67 18.51 13.04
N ASP A 128 -5.13 17.29 13.28
CA ASP A 128 -5.14 16.74 14.63
C ASP A 128 -3.68 16.53 15.09
N THR A 129 -3.37 17.09 16.26
CA THR A 129 -2.06 16.96 16.89
C THR A 129 -2.18 16.36 18.28
N SER A 130 -3.33 15.74 18.59
CA SER A 130 -3.59 15.07 19.84
C SER A 130 -3.39 13.57 19.65
N PHE A 131 -2.78 12.90 20.62
CA PHE A 131 -2.67 11.45 20.60
C PHE A 131 -3.94 10.81 21.16
N ASP A 132 -4.53 9.86 20.42
CA ASP A 132 -5.60 8.98 20.86
C ASP A 132 -5.18 7.51 20.80
N SER A 133 -4.96 6.90 21.97
CA SER A 133 -4.58 5.49 22.11
C SER A 133 -5.53 4.47 21.47
N GLY A 134 -6.77 4.87 21.12
CA GLY A 134 -7.76 4.02 20.48
C GLY A 134 -7.64 3.95 18.95
N SER A 135 -7.10 4.98 18.31
CA SER A 135 -6.96 5.11 16.85
C SER A 135 -5.51 5.20 16.38
N ASP A 136 -4.62 5.68 17.25
CA ASP A 136 -3.29 6.10 16.84
C ASP A 136 -2.25 5.01 17.10
N THR A 137 -1.29 4.93 16.19
CA THR A 137 -0.12 4.05 16.30
C THR A 137 1.12 4.87 16.59
N VAL A 138 1.73 4.67 17.75
CA VAL A 138 3.04 5.26 18.08
C VAL A 138 4.15 4.56 17.30
N LEU A 139 5.09 5.35 16.82
CA LEU A 139 6.31 4.89 16.16
C LEU A 139 7.46 5.03 17.16
N ASP A 140 7.86 3.93 17.80
CA ASP A 140 8.87 3.92 18.87
C ASP A 140 10.29 3.97 18.29
N SER A 141 11.24 4.55 19.04
CA SER A 141 12.60 4.82 18.57
C SER A 141 13.41 3.56 18.21
N ASP A 142 13.00 2.40 18.71
CA ASP A 142 13.57 1.09 18.39
C ASP A 142 13.07 0.49 17.07
N GLY A 143 12.24 1.23 16.33
CA GLY A 143 11.63 0.80 15.07
C GLY A 143 10.36 -0.04 15.26
N SER A 144 9.84 -0.15 16.48
CA SER A 144 8.58 -0.85 16.75
C SER A 144 7.35 0.09 16.70
N GLU A 145 6.17 -0.52 16.64
CA GLU A 145 4.89 0.17 16.73
C GLU A 145 4.26 -0.06 18.11
N GLY A 146 3.72 1.01 18.70
CA GLY A 146 3.06 1.01 20.00
C GLY A 146 1.65 1.63 19.95
N THR A 147 0.92 1.54 21.06
CA THR A 147 -0.43 2.14 21.21
C THR A 147 -0.53 3.04 22.45
N SER A 148 0.60 3.41 23.04
CA SER A 148 0.68 4.25 24.24
C SER A 148 1.64 5.39 23.99
N GLU A 149 1.22 6.61 24.34
CA GLU A 149 2.04 7.82 24.19
C GLU A 149 3.40 7.62 24.88
N ASN A 150 4.48 7.76 24.12
CA ASN A 150 5.84 7.50 24.58
C ASN A 150 6.80 8.59 24.11
N PHE A 151 7.37 9.33 25.06
CA PHE A 151 8.33 10.41 24.78
C PHE A 151 9.75 9.93 25.06
N GLU A 152 10.56 9.85 24.00
CA GLU A 152 11.97 9.45 24.08
C GLU A 152 12.88 10.55 23.58
N LEU A 153 14.17 10.49 23.93
CA LEU A 153 15.14 11.48 23.46
C LEU A 153 15.16 11.50 21.93
N ALA A 154 15.15 12.70 21.34
CA ALA A 154 15.06 12.87 19.89
C ALA A 154 16.19 12.12 19.17
N MET A 155 17.41 12.16 19.71
CA MET A 155 18.55 11.40 19.19
C MET A 155 18.34 9.88 19.07
N ASN A 156 17.44 9.28 19.86
CA ASN A 156 17.18 7.84 19.77
C ASN A 156 16.46 7.47 18.48
N TYR A 157 15.79 8.44 17.83
CA TYR A 157 15.10 8.23 16.57
C TYR A 157 16.02 8.40 15.36
N ASP A 158 17.31 8.70 15.56
CA ASP A 158 18.21 8.95 14.44
C ASP A 158 18.32 7.71 13.54
N SER A 159 17.99 7.89 12.26
CA SER A 159 17.94 6.82 11.26
C SER A 159 16.91 5.70 11.52
N THR A 160 15.97 5.87 12.46
CA THR A 160 14.90 4.90 12.72
C THR A 160 13.92 4.82 11.55
N GLU A 161 13.44 3.61 11.27
CA GLU A 161 12.60 3.29 10.12
C GLU A 161 11.45 2.37 10.52
N TRP A 162 10.26 2.63 9.99
CA TRP A 162 9.07 1.81 10.16
C TRP A 162 8.45 1.52 8.80
N GLU A 163 7.91 0.32 8.65
CA GLU A 163 7.21 -0.13 7.45
C GLU A 163 5.80 -0.59 7.83
N LYS A 164 4.79 0.07 7.26
CA LYS A 164 3.39 -0.23 7.51
C LYS A 164 2.67 -0.54 6.21
N SER A 165 2.10 -1.72 6.11
CA SER A 165 1.28 -2.07 4.95
C SER A 165 -0.06 -1.33 5.01
N LEU A 166 -0.35 -0.53 3.99
CA LEU A 166 -1.64 0.15 3.88
C LEU A 166 -2.63 -0.77 3.16
N PRO A 167 -3.80 -1.04 3.78
CA PRO A 167 -4.80 -1.92 3.19
C PRO A 167 -5.29 -1.36 1.86
N ASP A 168 -5.84 -2.22 1.01
CA ASP A 168 -6.55 -1.77 -0.18
C ASP A 168 -7.67 -0.81 0.23
N SER A 169 -7.91 0.24 -0.56
CA SER A 169 -9.09 1.06 -0.30
C SER A 169 -10.30 0.17 -0.58
N PRO A 170 -11.25 -0.04 0.36
CA PRO A 170 -12.47 -0.73 -0.01
C PRO A 170 -13.12 0.09 -1.13
N ASP A 171 -13.29 -0.58 -2.27
CA ASP A 171 -13.77 0.00 -3.52
C ASP A 171 -14.92 1.00 -3.35
N ARG A 172 -14.91 2.03 -4.20
CA ARG A 172 -16.10 2.83 -4.53
C ARG A 172 -17.10 2.01 -5.34
#